data_AF-A0A1Q2KZ93-F1
#
_entry.id   AF-A0A1Q2KZ93-F1
#
_cell.length_a   1.000
_cell.length_b   1.000
_cell.length_c   1.000
_cell.angle_alpha   90.00
_cell.angle_beta   90.00
_cell.angle_gamma   90.00
#
_symmetry.space_group_name_H-M   'P 1'
#
loop_
_entity.id
_entity.type
_entity.pdbx_description
1 polymer ?
#
loop_
_entity_poly.entity_id
_entity_poly.type
_entity_poly.pdbx_seq_one_letter_code
_entity_poly.pdbx_strand_id
1 'polypeptide(L)'
;MKGLIIVILTVIGIIILSACTEKGGEEGILAEPSRLSDNLPNNYSSQEVSFVISTNSEPVKAPARDLFLEITNTGAQPIEYEPGVFYEKMVDGNWHRVLDDNNSVYADILYVIPSGETDKLNLPLENFEHRFSEGTYRIIKTFEVSDKEKVTLSVQFIVEG
;
A
#
# COMPACT_ATOMS: atom_id res chain seq x y z
N MET A 1 41.87 52.99 1.48
CA MET A 1 41.44 51.77 0.74
C MET A 1 42.07 50.52 1.35
N LYS A 2 41.65 50.09 2.55
CA LYS A 2 42.11 48.81 3.16
C LYS A 2 41.04 48.15 4.06
N GLY A 3 39.80 48.63 4.03
CA GLY A 3 38.71 48.16 4.90
C GLY A 3 37.56 47.45 4.19
N LEU A 4 37.57 47.37 2.85
CA LEU A 4 36.44 46.85 2.07
C LEU A 4 36.62 45.39 1.60
N ILE A 5 37.78 44.77 1.85
CA ILE A 5 38.06 43.39 1.41
C ILE A 5 37.82 42.37 2.53
N ILE A 6 37.73 42.81 3.80
CA ILE A 6 37.64 41.91 4.96
C ILE A 6 36.18 41.55 5.32
N VAL A 7 35.17 42.14 4.68
CA VAL A 7 33.76 41.79 4.94
C VAL A 7 33.25 40.64 4.05
N ILE A 8 33.98 40.29 2.98
CA ILE A 8 33.55 39.25 2.04
C ILE A 8 33.95 37.84 2.52
N LEU A 9 34.91 37.72 3.44
CA LEU A 9 35.43 36.43 3.92
C LEU A 9 34.68 35.81 5.10
N THR A 10 33.76 36.53 5.75
CA THR A 10 33.01 36.02 6.90
C THR A 10 31.64 35.42 6.52
N VAL A 11 31.18 35.62 5.28
CA VAL A 11 29.87 35.14 4.80
C VAL A 11 29.96 33.77 4.09
N ILE A 12 31.18 33.27 3.84
CA ILE A 12 31.42 31.98 3.15
C ILE A 12 31.51 30.79 4.13
N GLY A 13 31.38 31.02 5.45
CA GLY A 13 31.55 29.99 6.49
C GLY A 13 30.28 29.30 7.02
N ILE A 14 29.08 29.62 6.52
CA ILE A 14 27.79 29.12 7.08
C ILE A 14 26.93 28.45 6.00
N ILE A 15 27.52 27.80 4.99
CA ILE A 15 26.75 27.07 3.94
C ILE A 15 27.17 25.61 3.84
N ILE A 16 27.68 25.01 4.93
CA ILE A 16 27.99 23.57 4.92
C ILE A 16 27.59 22.91 6.24
N LEU A 17 26.30 22.94 6.54
CA LEU A 17 25.64 21.86 7.28
C LEU A 17 24.41 21.39 6.49
N SER A 18 24.57 21.28 5.17
CA SER A 18 23.84 20.30 4.37
C SER A 18 24.45 18.92 4.67
N ALA A 19 24.08 18.38 5.82
CA ALA A 19 23.98 16.94 5.96
C ALA A 19 22.53 16.69 6.36
N CYS A 20 21.61 16.88 5.42
CA CYS A 20 20.50 15.94 5.35
C CYS A 20 21.19 14.59 5.33
N THR A 21 21.09 13.86 6.44
CA THR A 21 21.37 12.44 6.45
C THR A 21 20.51 11.85 5.34
N GLU A 22 21.09 11.61 4.16
CA GLU A 22 20.60 10.59 3.26
C GLU A 22 20.63 9.31 4.09
N LYS A 23 19.49 9.05 4.72
CA LYS A 23 19.22 7.79 5.39
C LYS A 23 19.09 6.81 4.23
N GLY A 24 20.23 6.29 3.77
CA GLY A 24 20.29 5.18 2.84
C GLY A 24 19.51 4.03 3.47
N GLY A 25 18.28 3.85 3.02
CA GLY A 25 17.34 2.88 3.57
C GLY A 25 15.98 3.10 2.92
N GLU A 26 15.51 2.12 2.15
CA GLU A 26 14.19 2.06 1.51
C GLU A 26 13.96 2.86 0.20
N GLU A 27 14.88 3.72 -0.24
CA GLU A 27 14.74 4.58 -1.44
C GLU A 27 14.50 3.86 -2.79
N GLY A 28 14.67 2.53 -2.86
CA GLY A 28 14.39 1.73 -4.07
C GLY A 28 13.05 0.99 -4.08
N ILE A 29 12.33 0.95 -2.95
CA ILE A 29 11.16 0.06 -2.74
C ILE A 29 9.86 0.86 -2.68
N LEU A 30 9.93 2.10 -2.17
CA LEU A 30 8.79 2.97 -1.96
C LEU A 30 8.70 4.04 -3.05
N ALA A 31 7.49 4.26 -3.56
CA ALA A 31 7.18 5.35 -4.47
C ALA A 31 6.77 6.63 -3.71
N GLU A 32 6.27 7.61 -4.48
CA GLU A 32 5.63 8.82 -3.97
C GLU A 32 4.58 8.51 -2.88
N PRO A 33 4.30 9.47 -1.98
CA PRO A 33 3.18 9.40 -1.05
C PRO A 33 1.86 9.04 -1.77
N SER A 34 1.03 8.26 -1.10
CA SER A 34 -0.28 7.85 -1.59
C SER A 34 -1.15 9.07 -1.88
N ARG A 35 -1.92 8.99 -2.96
CA ARG A 35 -2.95 9.97 -3.30
C ARG A 35 -4.34 9.56 -2.78
N LEU A 36 -4.41 8.44 -2.08
CA LEU A 36 -5.64 7.92 -1.51
C LEU A 36 -5.89 8.52 -0.12
N SER A 37 -7.12 8.39 0.37
CA SER A 37 -7.46 8.73 1.75
C SER A 37 -6.62 7.90 2.74
N ASP A 38 -6.26 8.51 3.86
CA ASP A 38 -5.60 7.80 4.96
C ASP A 38 -6.53 6.75 5.59
N ASN A 39 -7.83 7.04 5.60
CA ASN A 39 -8.87 6.21 6.19
C ASN A 39 -9.75 5.58 5.10
N LEU A 40 -9.19 4.62 4.36
CA LEU A 40 -9.98 3.79 3.45
C LEU A 40 -10.77 2.74 4.25
N PRO A 41 -12.07 2.57 3.97
CA PRO A 41 -12.86 1.55 4.65
C PRO A 41 -12.42 0.16 4.22
N ASN A 42 -12.76 -0.85 5.03
CA ASN A 42 -12.58 -2.26 4.68
C ASN A 42 -13.91 -2.92 4.25
N ASN A 43 -14.98 -2.15 4.11
CA ASN A 43 -16.29 -2.66 3.72
C ASN A 43 -17.00 -1.70 2.77
N TYR A 44 -17.93 -2.25 2.00
CA TYR A 44 -18.85 -1.51 1.16
C TYR A 44 -20.27 -2.03 1.39
N SER A 45 -21.25 -1.14 1.35
CA SER A 45 -22.67 -1.51 1.43
C SER A 45 -23.52 -0.51 0.64
N SER A 46 -24.33 -1.06 -0.26
CA SER A 46 -25.44 -0.42 -0.93
C SER A 46 -26.67 -1.34 -0.84
N GLN A 47 -27.78 -0.99 -1.50
CA GLN A 47 -29.07 -1.70 -1.31
C GLN A 47 -28.99 -3.21 -1.55
N GLU A 48 -28.25 -3.66 -2.57
CA GLU A 48 -28.19 -5.08 -2.97
C GLU A 48 -26.79 -5.69 -2.88
N VAL A 49 -25.75 -4.84 -2.88
CA VAL A 49 -24.34 -5.25 -2.86
C VAL A 49 -23.73 -4.85 -1.53
N SER A 50 -23.17 -5.81 -0.81
CA SER A 50 -22.49 -5.55 0.46
C SER A 50 -21.36 -6.55 0.64
N PHE A 51 -20.17 -6.08 1.00
CA PHE A 51 -19.02 -6.97 1.22
C PHE A 51 -17.99 -6.34 2.15
N VAL A 52 -17.19 -7.21 2.74
CA VAL A 52 -16.11 -6.85 3.67
C VAL A 52 -14.83 -7.51 3.18
N ILE A 53 -13.71 -6.81 3.32
CA ILE A 53 -12.38 -7.38 3.13
C ILE A 53 -11.65 -7.50 4.47
N SER A 54 -10.94 -8.62 4.62
CA SER A 54 -10.06 -8.90 5.74
C SER A 54 -8.78 -9.58 5.25
N THR A 55 -7.82 -9.75 6.16
CA THR A 55 -6.59 -10.49 5.92
C THR A 55 -6.31 -11.37 7.14
N ASN A 56 -5.30 -12.24 7.09
CA ASN A 56 -4.86 -12.92 8.31
C ASN A 56 -4.54 -11.87 9.37
N SER A 57 -5.21 -11.99 10.51
CA SER A 57 -5.08 -11.06 11.64
C SER A 57 -3.77 -11.21 12.42
N GLU A 58 -2.93 -12.18 12.04
CA GLU A 58 -1.63 -12.39 12.66
C GLU A 58 -0.55 -11.59 11.92
N PRO A 59 0.40 -10.99 12.65
CA PRO A 59 1.57 -10.40 12.01
C PRO A 59 2.29 -11.41 11.13
N VAL A 60 2.71 -10.96 9.95
CA VAL A 60 3.41 -11.79 8.98
C VAL A 60 4.91 -11.68 9.25
N LYS A 61 5.59 -12.80 9.46
CA LYS A 61 7.05 -12.80 9.63
C LYS A 61 7.76 -12.47 8.32
N ALA A 62 8.83 -11.70 8.39
CA ALA A 62 9.70 -11.47 7.25
C ALA A 62 10.55 -12.73 6.91
N PRO A 63 10.74 -13.06 5.62
CA PRO A 63 10.04 -12.50 4.48
C PRO A 63 8.57 -12.93 4.47
N ALA A 64 7.67 -11.99 4.22
CA ALA A 64 6.24 -12.26 4.21
C ALA A 64 5.90 -13.21 3.06
N ARG A 65 5.33 -14.38 3.37
CA ARG A 65 5.05 -15.45 2.40
C ARG A 65 3.58 -15.85 2.34
N ASP A 66 2.93 -15.85 3.51
CA ASP A 66 1.54 -16.30 3.65
C ASP A 66 0.66 -15.10 4.02
N LEU A 67 0.20 -14.38 3.00
CA LEU A 67 -0.78 -13.30 3.15
C LEU A 67 -1.95 -13.58 2.21
N PHE A 68 -3.16 -13.52 2.75
CA PHE A 68 -4.37 -13.68 1.96
C PHE A 68 -5.29 -12.48 2.15
N LEU A 69 -6.01 -12.14 1.10
CA LEU A 69 -7.15 -11.23 1.18
C LEU A 69 -8.42 -12.07 1.19
N GLU A 70 -9.16 -12.02 2.29
CA GLU A 70 -10.49 -12.62 2.35
C GLU A 70 -11.51 -11.57 1.91
N ILE A 71 -12.43 -11.98 1.05
CA ILE A 71 -13.52 -11.13 0.56
C ILE A 71 -14.81 -11.86 0.87
N THR A 72 -15.59 -11.32 1.81
CA THR A 72 -16.87 -11.92 2.23
C THR A 72 -18.02 -11.15 1.63
N ASN A 73 -18.83 -11.83 0.82
CA ASN A 73 -20.06 -11.26 0.28
C ASN A 73 -21.17 -11.34 1.34
N THR A 74 -21.58 -10.19 1.85
CA THR A 74 -22.65 -10.05 2.85
C THR A 74 -23.96 -9.54 2.23
N GLY A 75 -23.96 -9.25 0.93
CA GLY A 75 -25.11 -8.78 0.17
C GLY A 75 -25.95 -9.92 -0.38
N ALA A 76 -27.03 -9.56 -1.08
CA ALA A 76 -27.95 -10.53 -1.68
C ALA A 76 -27.52 -10.97 -3.09
N GLN A 77 -26.74 -10.14 -3.78
CA GLN A 77 -26.26 -10.40 -5.13
C GLN A 77 -24.83 -10.96 -5.11
N PRO A 78 -24.43 -11.78 -6.10
CA PRO A 78 -23.03 -12.14 -6.26
C PRO A 78 -22.18 -10.90 -6.52
N ILE A 79 -20.92 -10.95 -6.09
CA ILE A 79 -19.93 -9.91 -6.40
C ILE A 79 -18.89 -10.47 -7.34
N GLU A 80 -18.46 -9.64 -8.29
CA GLU A 80 -17.41 -9.98 -9.25
C GLU A 80 -16.18 -9.13 -8.95
N TYR A 81 -14.98 -9.71 -9.10
CA TYR A 81 -13.74 -8.97 -8.91
C TYR A 81 -12.57 -9.55 -9.71
N GLU A 82 -11.67 -8.67 -10.13
CA GLU A 82 -10.37 -9.04 -10.70
C GLU A 82 -9.32 -9.22 -9.59
N PRO A 83 -8.30 -10.07 -9.72
CA PRO A 83 -7.35 -10.37 -8.65
C PRO A 83 -6.39 -9.22 -8.32
N GLY A 84 -6.39 -8.13 -9.10
CA GLY A 84 -5.46 -7.02 -8.94
C GLY A 84 -5.55 -6.34 -7.58
N VAL A 85 -4.42 -6.31 -6.86
CA VAL A 85 -4.20 -5.57 -5.62
C VAL A 85 -2.93 -4.73 -5.70
N PHE A 86 -2.74 -3.88 -4.71
CA PHE A 86 -1.43 -3.33 -4.42
C PHE A 86 -1.22 -3.04 -2.94
N TYR A 87 0.00 -2.68 -2.59
CA TYR A 87 0.40 -2.48 -1.21
C TYR A 87 0.90 -1.07 -0.98
N GLU A 88 0.67 -0.57 0.22
CA GLU A 88 1.27 0.66 0.71
C GLU A 88 1.89 0.42 2.09
N LYS A 89 2.99 1.11 2.39
CA LYS A 89 3.69 1.10 3.66
C LYS A 89 3.46 2.42 4.40
N MET A 90 3.24 2.37 5.70
CA MET A 90 3.24 3.56 6.55
C MET A 90 4.68 3.98 6.85
N VAL A 91 5.08 5.19 6.44
CA VAL A 91 6.39 5.79 6.71
C VAL A 91 6.19 7.23 7.18
N ASP A 92 6.76 7.56 8.34
CA ASP A 92 6.68 8.91 8.93
C ASP A 92 5.25 9.49 8.95
N GLY A 93 4.25 8.64 9.21
CA GLY A 93 2.83 9.02 9.29
C GLY A 93 2.11 9.15 7.95
N ASN A 94 2.76 8.82 6.83
CA ASN A 94 2.16 8.86 5.49
C ASN A 94 2.20 7.47 4.84
N TRP A 95 1.18 7.16 4.03
CA TRP A 95 1.18 5.96 3.21
C TRP A 95 2.04 6.15 1.97
N HIS A 96 2.90 5.20 1.65
CA HIS A 96 3.74 5.19 0.45
C HIS A 96 3.49 3.93 -0.37
N ARG A 97 3.37 4.08 -1.69
CA ARG A 97 3.16 2.94 -2.58
C ARG A 97 4.38 2.01 -2.53
N VAL A 98 4.16 0.73 -2.28
CA VAL A 98 5.18 -0.30 -2.50
C VAL A 98 5.19 -0.60 -4.00
N LEU A 99 6.33 -0.36 -4.63
CA LEU A 99 6.55 -0.70 -6.03
C LEU A 99 6.69 -2.23 -6.15
N ASP A 100 6.31 -2.82 -7.28
CA ASP A 100 6.59 -4.23 -7.59
C ASP A 100 7.93 -4.38 -8.33
N ASP A 101 8.57 -5.55 -8.22
CA ASP A 101 9.79 -5.87 -8.98
C ASP A 101 9.49 -6.23 -10.43
N ASN A 102 8.36 -6.89 -10.63
CA ASN A 102 7.83 -7.30 -11.91
C ASN A 102 6.57 -6.49 -12.09
N ASN A 103 6.50 -5.60 -13.09
CA ASN A 103 5.29 -4.87 -13.49
C ASN A 103 4.10 -5.84 -13.53
N SER A 104 3.41 -6.00 -12.40
CA SER A 104 2.72 -7.24 -12.08
C SER A 104 1.49 -7.31 -12.94
N VAL A 105 1.54 -8.14 -13.96
CA VAL A 105 0.40 -8.40 -14.82
C VAL A 105 -0.45 -9.42 -14.10
N TYR A 106 -1.49 -8.92 -13.44
CA TYR A 106 -2.57 -9.77 -12.97
C TYR A 106 -3.24 -10.40 -14.18
N ALA A 107 -3.50 -11.71 -14.11
CA ALA A 107 -4.26 -12.38 -15.14
C ALA A 107 -5.65 -11.72 -15.25
N ASP A 108 -6.08 -11.49 -16.48
CA ASP A 108 -7.43 -11.00 -16.79
C ASP A 108 -8.44 -12.13 -16.52
N ILE A 109 -8.76 -12.30 -15.25
CA ILE A 109 -9.63 -13.34 -14.70
C ILE A 109 -10.65 -12.63 -13.81
N LEU A 110 -11.92 -12.93 -14.06
CA LEU A 110 -13.03 -12.46 -13.25
C LEU A 110 -13.44 -13.56 -12.26
N TYR A 111 -13.33 -13.27 -10.97
CA TYR A 111 -13.80 -14.12 -9.88
C TYR A 111 -15.22 -13.74 -9.51
N VAL A 112 -16.01 -14.72 -9.06
CA VAL A 112 -17.40 -14.51 -8.63
C VAL A 112 -17.57 -15.09 -7.24
N ILE A 113 -18.06 -14.28 -6.30
CA ILE A 113 -18.35 -14.70 -4.93
C ILE A 113 -19.87 -14.70 -4.74
N PRO A 114 -20.52 -15.87 -4.59
CA PRO A 114 -21.95 -15.94 -4.30
C PRO A 114 -22.32 -15.22 -3.00
N SER A 115 -23.61 -14.89 -2.85
CA SER A 115 -24.13 -14.31 -1.62
C SER A 115 -23.85 -15.22 -0.41
N GLY A 116 -23.32 -14.64 0.67
CA GLY A 116 -22.99 -15.34 1.91
C GLY A 116 -21.66 -16.10 1.89
N GLU A 117 -20.98 -16.17 0.75
CA GLU A 117 -19.71 -16.89 0.61
C GLU A 117 -18.50 -15.97 0.86
N THR A 118 -17.36 -16.61 1.11
CA THR A 118 -16.06 -15.94 1.23
C THR A 118 -15.07 -16.56 0.26
N ASP A 119 -14.38 -15.72 -0.50
CA ASP A 119 -13.22 -16.13 -1.27
C ASP A 119 -11.92 -15.73 -0.57
N LYS A 120 -10.87 -16.51 -0.77
CA LYS A 120 -9.52 -16.27 -0.23
C LYS A 120 -8.54 -16.11 -1.39
N LEU A 121 -8.20 -14.87 -1.69
CA LEU A 121 -7.20 -14.55 -2.68
C LEU A 121 -5.80 -14.68 -2.04
N ASN A 122 -5.04 -15.68 -2.48
CA ASN A 122 -3.64 -15.79 -2.11
C ASN A 122 -2.83 -14.66 -2.78
N LEU A 123 -2.04 -13.94 -1.99
CA LEU A 123 -1.28 -12.80 -2.47
C LEU A 123 0.15 -13.23 -2.80
N PRO A 124 0.63 -13.08 -4.04
CA PRO A 124 1.95 -13.56 -4.46
C PRO A 124 3.04 -12.62 -3.93
N LEU A 125 3.41 -12.80 -2.66
CA LEU A 125 4.45 -12.01 -2.00
C LEU A 125 5.87 -12.35 -2.47
N GLU A 126 6.04 -13.43 -3.24
CA GLU A 126 7.31 -13.78 -3.90
C GLU A 126 7.84 -12.64 -4.79
N ASN A 127 6.95 -11.86 -5.41
CA ASN A 127 7.29 -10.67 -6.19
C ASN A 127 7.78 -9.48 -5.34
N PHE A 128 7.78 -9.63 -4.02
CA PHE A 128 8.06 -8.60 -3.03
C PHE A 128 8.93 -9.14 -1.87
N GLU A 129 9.53 -10.33 -2.00
CA GLU A 129 10.29 -11.00 -0.91
C GLU A 129 11.44 -10.14 -0.35
N HIS A 130 11.90 -9.14 -1.10
CA HIS A 130 12.92 -8.16 -0.67
C HIS A 130 12.38 -6.75 -0.37
N ARG A 131 11.06 -6.57 -0.43
CA ARG A 131 10.37 -5.26 -0.33
C ARG A 131 9.55 -5.10 0.94
N PHE A 132 9.09 -6.19 1.53
CA PHE A 132 8.42 -6.17 2.84
C PHE A 132 9.45 -6.26 3.97
N SER A 133 9.90 -5.09 4.43
CA SER A 133 10.61 -4.93 5.70
C SER A 133 9.62 -4.81 6.86
N GLU A 134 10.11 -4.81 8.10
CA GLU A 134 9.28 -4.58 9.28
C GLU A 134 8.47 -3.28 9.14
N GLY A 135 7.19 -3.33 9.55
CA GLY A 135 6.32 -2.16 9.62
C GLY A 135 4.85 -2.45 9.36
N THR A 136 4.07 -1.37 9.31
CA THR A 136 2.63 -1.42 9.00
C THR A 136 2.39 -1.22 7.52
N TYR A 137 1.60 -2.11 6.94
CA TYR A 137 1.22 -2.09 5.54
C TYR A 137 -0.30 -2.10 5.40
N ARG A 138 -0.79 -1.74 4.21
CA ARG A 138 -2.17 -1.98 3.80
C ARG A 138 -2.25 -2.60 2.41
N ILE A 139 -3.14 -3.56 2.26
CA ILE A 139 -3.58 -4.08 0.97
C ILE A 139 -4.67 -3.13 0.46
N ILE A 140 -4.53 -2.65 -0.77
CA ILE A 140 -5.54 -1.86 -1.46
C ILE A 140 -6.16 -2.68 -2.57
N LYS A 141 -7.49 -2.75 -2.56
CA LYS A 141 -8.30 -3.43 -3.57
C LYS A 141 -9.37 -2.49 -4.09
N THR A 142 -9.44 -2.37 -5.42
CA THR A 142 -10.55 -1.71 -6.09
C THR A 142 -11.51 -2.77 -6.63
N PHE A 143 -12.81 -2.52 -6.44
CA PHE A 143 -13.93 -3.31 -6.94
C PHE A 143 -14.75 -2.46 -7.90
N GLU A 144 -15.22 -3.05 -8.99
CA GLU A 144 -16.25 -2.46 -9.85
C GLU A 144 -17.61 -2.97 -9.35
N VAL A 145 -18.40 -2.11 -8.72
CA VAL A 145 -19.71 -2.49 -8.15
C VAL A 145 -20.86 -2.18 -9.10
N SER A 146 -20.61 -1.36 -10.12
CA SER A 146 -21.43 -1.16 -11.31
C SER A 146 -20.58 -0.54 -12.43
N ASP A 147 -21.12 -0.46 -13.65
CA ASP A 147 -20.47 0.17 -14.81
C ASP A 147 -19.93 1.59 -14.56
N LYS A 148 -20.43 2.29 -13.52
CA LYS A 148 -20.08 3.68 -13.21
C LYS A 148 -19.48 3.87 -11.83
N GLU A 149 -19.41 2.82 -11.02
CA GLU A 149 -19.00 2.93 -9.64
C GLU A 149 -17.87 1.96 -9.33
N LYS A 150 -16.75 2.54 -8.90
CA LYS A 150 -15.62 1.82 -8.35
C LYS A 150 -15.49 2.17 -6.88
N VAL A 151 -15.30 1.16 -6.04
CA VAL A 151 -14.99 1.34 -4.62
C VAL A 151 -13.59 0.84 -4.36
N THR A 152 -12.81 1.65 -3.65
CA THR A 152 -11.47 1.27 -3.19
C THR A 152 -11.53 1.03 -1.69
N LEU A 153 -11.17 -0.19 -1.29
CA LEU A 153 -11.12 -0.62 0.11
C LEU A 153 -9.68 -0.91 0.51
N SER A 154 -9.43 -0.88 1.82
CA SER A 154 -8.15 -1.31 2.38
C SER A 154 -8.29 -2.19 3.60
N VAL A 155 -7.29 -3.05 3.81
CA VAL A 155 -7.09 -3.77 5.07
C VAL A 155 -5.62 -3.68 5.47
N GLN A 156 -5.36 -3.44 6.75
CA GLN A 156 -4.00 -3.32 7.28
C GLN A 156 -3.45 -4.67 7.75
N PHE A 157 -2.14 -4.81 7.65
CA PHE A 157 -1.37 -5.92 8.23
C PHE A 157 -0.02 -5.42 8.72
N ILE A 158 0.63 -6.22 9.57
CA ILE A 158 1.94 -5.91 10.15
C ILE A 158 2.94 -6.94 9.65
N VAL A 159 4.12 -6.48 9.25
CA VAL A 159 5.28 -7.32 8.99
C VAL A 159 6.21 -7.23 10.19
N GLU A 160 6.56 -8.36 10.80
CA GLU A 160 7.49 -8.47 11.93
C GLU A 160 8.86 -8.99 11.47
N GLY A 161 9.93 -8.49 12.10
CA GLY A 161 11.33 -8.87 11.89
C GLY A 161 11.82 -10.03 12.75
#